data_AF-A0A1Q3KS88-F1
#
_entry.id   AF-A0A1Q3KS88-F1
#
_cell.length_a   1.000
_cell.length_b   1.000
_cell.length_c   1.000
_cell.angle_alpha   90.00
_cell.angle_beta   90.00
_cell.angle_gamma   90.00
#
_symmetry.space_group_name_H-M   'P 1'
#
loop_
_entity.id
_entity.type
_entity.pdbx_description
1 polymer ?
#
loop_
_entity_poly.entity_id
_entity_poly.type
_entity_poly.pdbx_seq_one_letter_code
_entity_poly.pdbx_strand_id
1 'polypeptide(L)'
;MEAGVPEEIGFQTKIEIALDQIRAAHAAGLPRGPVLMDAGYGPHSDLRTAVTALGLPYVAGVLSNTTVWPPGTGPLPPKASTPGRGRPTKRLRRDAQHRPVRIKDLAFSLPARAWRTITWREATNGALTSRFARLRIRIARRDFDRSEPCPEEWLLIEWPKDEKEPPKYWLSTLPKNIGFARLVDLAKLRWRIERDYQELKQEIGLGHYEGRGWRGFHHHATLCIAAYGFLISEQETIPPSAARRAPPRAQLALP
;
A
#
# COMPACT_ATOMS: atom_id res chain seq x y z
N MET A 1 -4.24 26.46 -29.10
CA MET A 1 -4.96 25.18 -29.25
C MET A 1 -5.27 24.70 -27.85
N GLU A 2 -6.54 24.78 -27.43
CA GLU A 2 -6.99 24.31 -26.12
C GLU A 2 -7.05 22.78 -26.11
N ALA A 3 -6.82 22.16 -24.97
CA ALA A 3 -6.74 20.70 -24.85
C ALA A 3 -8.11 20.00 -25.01
N GLY A 4 -9.23 20.74 -25.04
CA GLY A 4 -10.58 20.19 -25.20
C GLY A 4 -11.03 19.30 -24.03
N VAL A 5 -10.61 19.65 -22.81
CA VAL A 5 -11.08 19.00 -21.58
C VAL A 5 -12.56 19.38 -21.38
N PRO A 6 -13.46 18.42 -21.11
CA PRO A 6 -14.87 18.73 -20.86
C PRO A 6 -15.06 19.63 -19.64
N GLU A 7 -16.03 20.54 -19.69
CA GLU A 7 -16.27 21.56 -18.65
C GLU A 7 -16.65 20.94 -17.30
N GLU A 8 -17.27 19.76 -17.33
CA GLU A 8 -17.62 18.99 -16.13
C GLU A 8 -16.40 18.43 -15.38
N ILE A 9 -15.22 18.38 -16.00
CA ILE A 9 -14.00 17.87 -15.37
C ILE A 9 -13.33 18.98 -14.57
N GLY A 10 -13.64 19.01 -13.27
CA GLY A 10 -12.98 19.88 -12.29
C GLY A 10 -11.62 19.37 -11.84
N PHE A 11 -10.87 20.24 -11.16
CA PHE A 11 -9.63 19.85 -10.49
C PHE A 11 -9.90 18.80 -9.40
N GLN A 12 -9.09 17.74 -9.40
CA GLN A 12 -9.04 16.76 -8.32
C GLN A 12 -7.59 16.51 -7.92
N THR A 13 -7.36 16.35 -6.63
CA THR A 13 -6.07 15.90 -6.12
C THR A 13 -5.82 14.44 -6.46
N LYS A 14 -4.55 14.04 -6.49
CA LYS A 14 -4.14 12.64 -6.68
C LYS A 14 -4.83 11.67 -5.69
N ILE A 15 -5.12 12.14 -4.48
CA ILE A 15 -5.76 11.33 -3.43
C ILE A 15 -7.25 11.15 -3.69
N GLU A 16 -7.94 12.20 -4.16
CA GLU A 16 -9.34 12.12 -4.57
C GLU A 16 -9.51 11.19 -5.76
N ILE A 17 -8.68 11.34 -6.79
CA ILE A 17 -8.68 10.46 -7.97
C ILE A 17 -8.49 8.99 -7.56
N ALA A 18 -7.49 8.70 -6.70
CA ALA A 18 -7.25 7.33 -6.25
C ALA A 18 -8.43 6.76 -5.45
N LEU A 19 -9.05 7.55 -4.58
CA LEU A 19 -10.20 7.11 -3.81
C LEU A 19 -11.42 6.84 -4.71
N ASP A 20 -11.67 7.70 -5.69
CA ASP A 20 -12.76 7.53 -6.64
C ASP A 20 -12.56 6.29 -7.51
N GLN A 21 -11.32 6.02 -7.95
CA GLN A 21 -10.97 4.78 -8.65
C GLN A 21 -11.21 3.53 -7.78
N ILE A 22 -10.83 3.56 -6.50
CA ILE A 22 -11.10 2.45 -5.56
C ILE A 22 -12.61 2.25 -5.37
N ARG A 23 -13.37 3.32 -5.22
CA ARG A 23 -14.84 3.26 -5.09
C ARG A 23 -15.50 2.70 -6.34
N ALA A 24 -15.08 3.15 -7.52
CA ALA A 24 -15.58 2.64 -8.79
C ALA A 24 -15.29 1.14 -8.94
N ALA A 25 -14.06 0.71 -8.68
CA ALA A 25 -13.67 -0.71 -8.68
C ALA A 25 -14.48 -1.55 -7.69
N HIS A 26 -14.73 -1.01 -6.49
CA HIS A 26 -15.55 -1.66 -5.47
C HIS A 26 -17.02 -1.79 -5.88
N ALA A 27 -17.60 -0.72 -6.44
CA ALA A 27 -18.98 -0.70 -6.92
C ALA A 27 -19.20 -1.62 -8.13
N ALA A 28 -18.19 -1.73 -9.01
CA ALA A 28 -18.20 -2.66 -10.14
C ALA A 28 -18.04 -4.14 -9.74
N GLY A 29 -17.80 -4.44 -8.45
CA GLY A 29 -17.72 -5.81 -7.95
C GLY A 29 -16.44 -6.55 -8.35
N LEU A 30 -15.35 -5.83 -8.64
CA LEU A 30 -14.07 -6.46 -8.97
C LEU A 30 -13.57 -7.36 -7.81
N PRO A 31 -12.80 -8.44 -8.11
CA PRO A 31 -12.26 -9.33 -7.08
C PRO A 31 -11.57 -8.57 -5.96
N ARG A 32 -11.94 -8.88 -4.72
CA ARG A 32 -11.49 -8.14 -3.54
C ARG A 32 -10.15 -8.67 -3.03
N GLY A 33 -9.23 -7.76 -2.78
CA GLY A 33 -7.95 -8.01 -2.13
C GLY A 33 -7.54 -6.82 -1.27
N PRO A 34 -6.41 -6.90 -0.54
CA PRO A 34 -5.89 -5.76 0.19
C PRO A 34 -5.47 -4.64 -0.77
N VAL A 35 -5.85 -3.41 -0.45
CA VAL A 35 -5.39 -2.23 -1.19
C VAL A 35 -3.93 -1.98 -0.85
N LEU A 36 -3.06 -1.96 -1.87
CA LEU A 36 -1.63 -1.68 -1.71
C LEU A 36 -1.36 -0.22 -2.06
N MET A 37 -0.78 0.53 -1.12
CA MET A 37 -0.48 1.96 -1.27
C MET A 37 1.02 2.19 -1.07
N ASP A 38 1.64 3.02 -1.90
CA ASP A 38 3.02 3.47 -1.71
C ASP A 38 3.14 4.59 -0.66
N ALA A 39 4.35 5.10 -0.43
CA ALA A 39 4.61 6.19 0.51
C ALA A 39 4.11 7.57 0.05
N GLY A 40 3.66 7.70 -1.20
CA GLY A 40 2.97 8.89 -1.71
C GLY A 40 1.48 8.90 -1.34
N TYR A 41 0.87 7.75 -1.13
CA TYR A 41 -0.55 7.65 -0.70
C TYR A 41 -0.68 7.32 0.78
N GLY A 42 0.15 6.42 1.30
CA GLY A 42 -0.04 5.83 2.61
C GLY A 42 0.06 6.79 3.80
N PRO A 43 0.75 7.96 3.76
CA PRO A 43 0.64 8.97 4.82
C PRO A 43 -0.75 9.63 4.92
N HIS A 44 -1.54 9.65 3.85
CA HIS A 44 -2.86 10.29 3.82
C HIS A 44 -3.89 9.48 4.61
N SER A 45 -4.15 9.91 5.85
CA SER A 45 -5.04 9.21 6.77
C SER A 45 -6.48 9.11 6.30
N ASP A 46 -6.93 10.09 5.53
CA ASP A 46 -8.32 10.19 5.12
C ASP A 46 -8.60 9.14 4.03
N LEU A 47 -7.63 8.92 3.14
CA LEU A 47 -7.63 7.79 2.20
C LEU A 47 -7.66 6.45 2.93
N ARG A 48 -6.77 6.22 3.92
CA ARG A 48 -6.76 4.97 4.70
C ARG A 48 -8.09 4.72 5.44
N THR A 49 -8.68 5.78 5.98
CA THR A 49 -9.98 5.74 6.66
C THR A 49 -11.09 5.37 5.68
N ALA A 50 -11.11 5.98 4.50
CA ALA A 50 -12.09 5.69 3.47
C ALA A 50 -11.97 4.26 2.93
N VAL A 51 -10.75 3.76 2.68
CA VAL A 51 -10.51 2.36 2.30
C VAL A 51 -11.03 1.39 3.37
N THR A 52 -10.78 1.69 4.64
CA THR A 52 -11.29 0.87 5.76
C THR A 52 -12.82 0.93 5.84
N ALA A 53 -13.43 2.08 5.59
CA ALA A 53 -14.89 2.24 5.57
C ALA A 53 -15.57 1.46 4.43
N LEU A 54 -14.86 1.21 3.33
CA LEU A 54 -15.28 0.29 2.26
C LEU A 54 -15.13 -1.20 2.63
N GLY A 55 -14.68 -1.51 3.85
CA GLY A 55 -14.43 -2.87 4.32
C GLY A 55 -13.20 -3.53 3.67
N LEU A 56 -12.32 -2.75 3.05
CA LEU A 56 -11.13 -3.26 2.38
C LEU A 56 -9.91 -3.20 3.33
N PRO A 57 -9.18 -4.32 3.54
CA PRO A 57 -7.90 -4.26 4.22
C PRO A 57 -6.88 -3.52 3.35
N TYR A 58 -5.81 -2.99 3.96
CA TYR A 58 -4.73 -2.36 3.22
C TYR A 58 -3.34 -2.74 3.70
N VAL A 59 -2.35 -2.48 2.85
CA VAL A 59 -0.94 -2.35 3.20
C VAL A 59 -0.42 -1.06 2.59
N ALA A 60 -0.04 -0.10 3.43
CA ALA A 60 0.26 1.26 3.03
C ALA A 60 1.67 1.66 3.43
N GLY A 61 2.53 1.97 2.46
CA GLY A 61 3.85 2.54 2.71
C GLY A 61 3.72 3.88 3.43
N VAL A 62 4.53 4.11 4.45
CA VAL A 62 4.49 5.37 5.23
C VAL A 62 5.88 5.94 5.42
N LEU A 63 5.93 7.23 5.73
CA LEU A 63 7.16 7.95 6.00
C LEU A 63 7.67 7.67 7.41
N SER A 64 8.98 7.73 7.58
CA SER A 64 9.70 7.46 8.84
C SER A 64 9.31 8.41 9.99
N ASN A 65 8.81 9.62 9.65
CA ASN A 65 8.35 10.64 10.59
C ASN A 65 6.89 10.44 11.05
N THR A 66 6.17 9.43 10.52
CA THR A 66 4.82 9.09 10.98
C THR A 66 4.86 8.78 12.47
N THR A 67 3.90 9.32 13.24
CA THR A 67 3.85 9.15 14.69
C THR A 67 2.89 8.05 15.10
N VAL A 68 3.34 7.21 16.04
CA VAL A 68 2.61 6.03 16.50
C VAL A 68 2.73 5.87 18.01
N TRP A 69 1.77 5.16 18.59
CA TRP A 69 1.83 4.63 19.94
C TRP A 69 2.42 3.21 19.87
N PRO A 70 3.57 2.95 20.53
CA PRO A 70 4.15 1.61 20.65
C PRO A 70 3.16 0.57 21.22
N PRO A 71 3.44 -0.73 21.05
CA PRO A 71 2.59 -1.79 21.60
C PRO A 71 2.32 -1.60 23.10
N GLY A 72 1.06 -1.73 23.52
CA GLY A 72 0.66 -1.57 24.91
C GLY A 72 0.57 -0.12 25.41
N THR A 73 0.88 0.87 24.56
CA THR A 73 0.75 2.29 24.91
C THR A 73 -0.41 2.95 24.13
N GLY A 74 -0.81 4.15 24.58
CA GLY A 74 -1.86 4.91 23.94
C GLY A 74 -2.05 6.29 24.58
N PRO A 75 -2.92 7.12 24.01
CA PRO A 75 -3.27 8.39 24.60
C PRO A 75 -4.07 8.16 25.89
N LEU A 76 -3.99 9.12 26.80
CA LEU A 76 -4.73 9.08 28.06
C LEU A 76 -6.23 9.27 27.83
N PRO A 77 -7.08 8.61 28.64
CA PRO A 77 -8.51 8.85 28.58
C PRO A 77 -8.85 10.30 28.97
N PRO A 78 -10.06 10.78 28.62
CA PRO A 78 -10.54 12.08 29.05
C PRO A 78 -10.48 12.23 30.58
N LYS A 79 -10.41 13.47 31.09
CA LYS A 79 -10.47 13.67 32.55
C LYS A 79 -11.82 13.19 33.05
N ALA A 80 -11.81 12.46 34.18
CA ALA A 80 -13.04 12.10 34.87
C ALA A 80 -13.82 13.39 35.21
N SER A 81 -15.12 13.36 34.99
CA SER A 81 -15.96 14.52 35.30
C SER A 81 -16.13 14.65 36.81
N THR A 82 -15.91 15.84 37.34
CA THR A 82 -16.23 16.15 38.73
C THR A 82 -17.70 16.62 38.81
N PRO A 83 -18.54 16.07 39.70
CA PRO A 83 -19.91 16.56 39.91
C PRO A 83 -19.91 18.05 40.24
N GLY A 84 -20.79 18.83 39.60
CA GLY A 84 -20.93 20.27 39.82
C GLY A 84 -19.89 21.16 39.11
N ARG A 85 -18.92 20.59 38.36
CA ARG A 85 -17.88 21.38 37.68
C ARG A 85 -17.86 21.15 36.16
N GLY A 86 -18.66 21.95 35.45
CA GLY A 86 -18.60 22.09 33.98
C GLY A 86 -18.97 20.83 33.18
N ARG A 87 -18.89 20.95 31.85
CA ARG A 87 -19.22 19.85 30.92
C ARG A 87 -18.11 18.78 30.92
N PRO A 88 -18.44 17.48 31.02
CA PRO A 88 -17.47 16.39 30.92
C PRO A 88 -16.61 16.48 29.66
N THR A 89 -15.28 16.39 29.81
CA THR A 89 -14.39 16.30 28.64
C THR A 89 -14.51 14.93 28.00
N LYS A 90 -14.64 14.86 26.67
CA LYS A 90 -14.74 13.60 25.92
C LYS A 90 -13.49 13.27 25.08
N ARG A 91 -12.48 14.13 25.11
CA ARG A 91 -11.32 14.07 24.22
C ARG A 91 -10.13 13.38 24.89
N LEU A 92 -9.39 12.57 24.14
CA LEU A 92 -8.16 11.94 24.62
C LEU A 92 -7.08 13.00 24.89
N ARG A 93 -6.12 12.65 25.73
CA ARG A 93 -5.07 13.55 26.19
C ARG A 93 -3.68 12.94 25.97
N ARG A 94 -2.69 13.81 25.92
CA ARG A 94 -1.26 13.48 25.95
C ARG A 94 -0.62 14.33 27.04
N ASP A 95 0.43 13.84 27.67
CA ASP A 95 1.22 14.61 28.64
C ASP A 95 2.73 14.46 28.35
N ALA A 96 3.60 14.86 29.28
CA ALA A 96 5.05 14.77 29.07
C ALA A 96 5.54 13.31 29.03
N GLN A 97 4.82 12.39 29.68
CA GLN A 97 5.18 10.98 29.84
C GLN A 97 4.47 10.09 28.81
N HIS A 98 3.32 10.51 28.28
CA HIS A 98 2.50 9.81 27.31
C HIS A 98 2.53 10.58 25.99
N ARG A 99 3.61 10.37 25.22
CA ARG A 99 3.79 10.95 23.89
C ARG A 99 3.94 9.85 22.85
N PRO A 100 3.37 10.03 21.65
CA PRO A 100 3.68 9.15 20.55
C PRO A 100 5.12 9.34 20.11
N VAL A 101 5.67 8.32 19.49
CA VAL A 101 7.04 8.31 18.95
C VAL A 101 7.00 8.28 17.43
N ARG A 102 8.05 8.77 16.78
CA ARG A 102 8.19 8.57 15.33
C ARG A 102 8.51 7.09 15.07
N ILE A 103 8.00 6.55 13.97
CA ILE A 103 8.27 5.16 13.59
C ILE A 103 9.78 4.90 13.48
N LYS A 104 10.55 5.87 12.98
CA LYS A 104 12.03 5.78 12.96
C LYS A 104 12.61 5.51 14.34
N ASP A 105 12.27 6.33 15.33
CA ASP A 105 12.78 6.21 16.70
C ASP A 105 12.34 4.88 17.32
N LEU A 106 11.09 4.46 17.07
CA LEU A 106 10.59 3.16 17.48
C LEU A 106 11.43 2.03 16.90
N ALA A 107 11.76 2.07 15.60
CA ALA A 107 12.57 1.06 14.93
C ALA A 107 13.95 0.91 15.59
N PHE A 108 14.62 2.01 15.91
CA PHE A 108 15.92 1.98 16.61
C PHE A 108 15.83 1.40 18.02
N SER A 109 14.70 1.58 18.70
CA SER A 109 14.50 1.05 20.06
C SER A 109 14.19 -0.46 20.12
N LEU A 110 13.95 -1.11 18.97
CA LEU A 110 13.54 -2.52 18.97
C LEU A 110 14.69 -3.46 19.35
N PRO A 111 14.45 -4.45 20.22
CA PRO A 111 15.47 -5.43 20.57
C PRO A 111 15.82 -6.31 19.37
N ALA A 112 17.04 -6.85 19.33
CA ALA A 112 17.50 -7.71 18.23
C ALA A 112 16.53 -8.86 17.91
N ARG A 113 15.90 -9.47 18.92
CA ARG A 113 14.91 -10.55 18.77
C ARG A 113 13.64 -10.18 18.01
N ALA A 114 13.31 -8.89 17.89
CA ALA A 114 12.15 -8.43 17.15
C ALA A 114 12.36 -8.52 15.63
N TRP A 115 13.63 -8.60 15.20
CA TRP A 115 14.03 -8.63 13.81
C TRP A 115 14.17 -10.06 13.31
N ARG A 116 13.53 -10.37 12.18
CA ARG A 116 13.59 -11.67 11.52
C ARG A 116 13.98 -11.51 10.07
N THR A 117 14.88 -12.36 9.61
CA THR A 117 15.17 -12.48 8.18
C THR A 117 14.04 -13.23 7.50
N ILE A 118 13.48 -12.64 6.45
CA ILE A 118 12.40 -13.22 5.66
C ILE A 118 12.81 -13.18 4.20
N THR A 119 12.64 -14.32 3.55
CA THR A 119 12.83 -14.48 2.11
C THR A 119 11.47 -14.52 1.44
N TRP A 120 11.31 -13.73 0.38
CA TRP A 120 10.14 -13.76 -0.48
C TRP A 120 10.59 -13.98 -1.93
N ARG A 121 9.72 -14.55 -2.75
CA ARG A 121 10.05 -14.85 -4.15
C ARG A 121 9.57 -13.71 -5.05
N GLU A 122 10.46 -13.24 -5.91
CA GLU A 122 10.10 -12.50 -7.10
C GLU A 122 9.89 -13.49 -8.25
N ALA A 123 8.85 -13.32 -9.06
CA ALA A 123 8.46 -14.30 -10.08
C ALA A 123 9.50 -14.49 -11.21
N THR A 124 10.55 -13.67 -11.27
CA THR A 124 11.59 -13.73 -12.31
C THR A 124 13.03 -13.68 -11.79
N ASN A 125 13.33 -12.95 -10.71
CA ASN A 125 14.70 -12.73 -10.21
C ASN A 125 14.92 -13.34 -8.82
N GLY A 126 14.95 -14.67 -8.74
CA GLY A 126 15.42 -15.39 -7.54
C GLY A 126 14.66 -15.08 -6.24
N ALA A 127 15.20 -15.59 -5.13
CA ALA A 127 14.67 -15.33 -3.79
C ALA A 127 15.29 -14.04 -3.24
N LEU A 128 14.46 -13.04 -2.96
CA LEU A 128 14.88 -11.81 -2.30
C LEU A 128 14.80 -11.99 -0.79
N THR A 129 15.81 -11.51 -0.07
CA THR A 129 15.92 -11.69 1.38
C THR A 129 16.25 -10.36 2.05
N SER A 130 15.56 -10.06 3.14
CA SER A 130 15.78 -8.87 3.95
C SER A 130 15.37 -9.13 5.39
N ARG A 131 15.66 -8.17 6.28
CA ARG A 131 15.37 -8.26 7.71
C ARG A 131 14.19 -7.35 8.05
N PHE A 132 13.20 -7.91 8.75
CA PHE A 132 11.95 -7.22 9.06
C PHE A 132 11.62 -7.30 10.54
N ALA A 133 10.92 -6.28 11.02
CA ALA A 133 10.20 -6.32 12.29
C ALA A 133 8.71 -6.05 12.04
N ARG A 134 7.84 -6.65 12.85
CA ARG A 134 6.42 -6.31 12.87
C ARG A 134 5.90 -6.07 14.28
N LEU A 135 5.00 -5.11 14.42
CA LEU A 135 4.45 -4.69 15.71
C LEU A 135 2.96 -4.38 15.56
N ARG A 136 2.20 -4.54 16.66
CA ARG A 136 0.84 -4.01 16.77
C ARG A 136 0.91 -2.64 17.43
N ILE A 137 0.60 -1.60 16.67
CA ILE A 137 0.70 -0.20 17.12
C ILE A 137 -0.65 0.50 16.94
N ARG A 138 -0.78 1.71 17.49
CA ARG A 138 -1.89 2.63 17.13
C ARG A 138 -1.32 3.86 16.46
N ILE A 139 -1.97 4.34 15.41
CA ILE A 139 -1.55 5.60 14.78
C ILE A 139 -1.91 6.76 15.71
N ALA A 140 -0.96 7.67 15.94
CA ALA A 140 -1.14 8.81 16.83
C ALA A 140 -1.73 10.03 16.10
N ARG A 141 -2.92 9.87 15.52
CA ARG A 141 -3.58 10.90 14.69
C ARG A 141 -4.74 11.56 15.43
N ARG A 142 -4.69 12.89 15.51
CA ARG A 142 -5.78 13.74 16.02
C ARG A 142 -6.37 13.19 17.32
N ASP A 143 -5.51 12.68 18.22
CA ASP A 143 -5.98 12.06 19.47
C ASP A 143 -6.84 13.06 20.28
N PHE A 144 -6.46 14.34 20.27
CA PHE A 144 -7.21 15.43 20.91
C PHE A 144 -8.60 15.69 20.33
N ASP A 145 -8.92 15.17 19.15
CA ASP A 145 -10.25 15.30 18.52
C ASP A 145 -11.09 14.02 18.67
N ARG A 146 -10.53 12.97 19.28
CA ARG A 146 -11.16 11.65 19.40
C ARG A 146 -11.57 11.35 20.83
N SER A 147 -12.61 10.53 20.95
CA SER A 147 -13.04 9.93 22.23
C SER A 147 -12.46 8.55 22.47
N GLU A 148 -12.08 7.86 21.40
CA GLU A 148 -11.47 6.53 21.45
C GLU A 148 -10.16 6.50 20.64
N PRO A 149 -9.12 5.80 21.13
CA PRO A 149 -7.88 5.64 20.39
C PRO A 149 -8.12 5.04 19.01
N CYS A 150 -7.23 5.31 18.06
CA CYS A 150 -7.24 4.58 16.79
C CYS A 150 -7.18 3.06 17.05
N PRO A 151 -7.87 2.24 16.24
CA PRO A 151 -7.70 0.80 16.27
C PRO A 151 -6.23 0.43 16.08
N GLU A 152 -5.86 -0.74 16.60
CA GLU A 152 -4.52 -1.26 16.36
C GLU A 152 -4.35 -1.65 14.89
N GLU A 153 -3.17 -1.37 14.36
CA GLU A 153 -2.72 -1.75 13.04
C GLU A 153 -1.38 -2.48 13.13
N TRP A 154 -1.06 -3.25 12.09
CA TRP A 154 0.27 -3.77 11.90
C TRP A 154 1.18 -2.64 11.42
N LEU A 155 2.32 -2.48 12.09
CA LEU A 155 3.48 -1.78 11.57
C LEU A 155 4.48 -2.84 11.09
N LEU A 156 4.84 -2.79 9.82
CA LEU A 156 5.94 -3.56 9.23
C LEU A 156 7.11 -2.62 8.98
N ILE A 157 8.31 -3.04 9.36
CA ILE A 157 9.55 -2.28 9.16
C ILE A 157 10.51 -3.19 8.43
N GLU A 158 11.09 -2.69 7.34
CA GLU A 158 12.22 -3.34 6.68
C GLU A 158 13.50 -2.61 7.05
N TRP A 159 14.50 -3.35 7.50
CA TRP A 159 15.82 -2.82 7.79
C TRP A 159 16.89 -3.81 7.34
N PRO A 160 17.37 -3.69 6.09
CA PRO A 160 18.51 -4.46 5.58
C PRO A 160 19.74 -4.30 6.47
N LYS A 161 20.64 -5.28 6.50
CA LYS A 161 21.79 -5.28 7.43
C LYS A 161 22.84 -4.22 7.08
N ASP A 162 22.94 -3.89 5.81
CA ASP A 162 23.86 -2.96 5.17
C ASP A 162 23.39 -1.49 5.26
N GLU A 163 22.14 -1.26 5.64
CA GLU A 163 21.55 0.07 5.77
C GLU A 163 21.76 0.67 7.16
N LYS A 164 22.19 1.93 7.23
CA LYS A 164 22.40 2.65 8.50
C LYS A 164 21.09 2.93 9.24
N GLU A 165 20.00 3.12 8.50
CA GLU A 165 18.67 3.39 9.04
C GLU A 165 17.61 2.56 8.29
N PRO A 166 16.46 2.22 8.91
CA PRO A 166 15.42 1.48 8.20
C PRO A 166 14.84 2.32 7.06
N PRO A 167 14.91 1.87 5.80
CA PRO A 167 14.49 2.68 4.66
C PRO A 167 12.98 2.63 4.41
N LYS A 168 12.27 1.59 4.89
CA LYS A 168 10.88 1.33 4.50
C LYS A 168 10.00 0.90 5.67
N TYR A 169 8.79 1.45 5.67
CA TYR A 169 7.79 1.26 6.71
C TYR A 169 6.42 1.09 6.06
N TRP A 170 5.59 0.20 6.61
CA TRP A 170 4.20 0.02 6.17
C TRP A 170 3.25 -0.07 7.35
N LEU A 171 2.04 0.45 7.16
CA LEU A 171 0.89 0.22 8.01
C LEU A 171 -0.07 -0.76 7.35
N SER A 172 -0.73 -1.60 8.14
CA SER A 172 -1.70 -2.55 7.61
C SER A 172 -2.84 -2.88 8.56
N THR A 173 -4.05 -2.94 8.01
CA THR A 173 -5.29 -3.38 8.69
C THR A 173 -5.54 -4.88 8.53
N LEU A 174 -4.59 -5.64 8.00
CA LEU A 174 -4.72 -7.09 7.85
C LEU A 174 -4.97 -7.79 9.21
N PRO A 175 -5.64 -8.96 9.21
CA PRO A 175 -6.02 -9.67 10.43
C PRO A 175 -4.87 -9.92 11.40
N LYS A 176 -5.17 -9.98 12.70
CA LYS A 176 -4.17 -10.22 13.77
C LYS A 176 -3.50 -11.60 13.68
N ASN A 177 -4.12 -12.57 13.02
CA ASN A 177 -3.58 -13.91 12.83
C ASN A 177 -2.75 -14.05 11.54
N ILE A 178 -2.53 -12.98 10.77
CA ILE A 178 -1.76 -13.07 9.53
C ILE A 178 -0.33 -13.56 9.79
N GLY A 179 0.15 -14.48 8.95
CA GLY A 179 1.53 -14.96 8.96
C GLY A 179 2.52 -13.83 8.66
N PHE A 180 3.70 -13.87 9.28
CA PHE A 180 4.71 -12.82 9.08
C PHE A 180 5.22 -12.81 7.63
N ALA A 181 5.56 -13.98 7.08
CA ALA A 181 5.95 -14.10 5.67
C ALA A 181 4.86 -13.54 4.73
N ARG A 182 3.59 -13.90 4.96
CA ARG A 182 2.47 -13.40 4.14
C ARG A 182 2.29 -11.88 4.21
N LEU A 183 2.51 -11.27 5.38
CA LEU A 183 2.49 -9.80 5.52
C LEU A 183 3.62 -9.15 4.71
N VAL A 184 4.82 -9.74 4.73
CA VAL A 184 5.95 -9.29 3.91
C VAL A 184 5.63 -9.46 2.42
N ASP A 185 5.12 -10.62 2.01
CA ASP A 185 4.74 -10.88 0.62
C ASP A 185 3.78 -9.81 0.10
N LEU A 186 2.71 -9.53 0.84
CA LEU A 186 1.72 -8.50 0.46
C LEU A 186 2.33 -7.10 0.41
N ALA A 187 3.20 -6.73 1.36
CA ALA A 187 3.90 -5.44 1.31
C ALA A 187 4.87 -5.34 0.11
N LYS A 188 5.43 -6.46 -0.32
CA LYS A 188 6.37 -6.55 -1.44
C LYS A 188 5.68 -6.69 -2.80
N LEU A 189 4.41 -7.08 -2.86
CA LEU A 189 3.63 -7.05 -4.11
C LEU A 189 3.55 -5.66 -4.74
N ARG A 190 3.79 -4.58 -3.98
CA ARG A 190 3.91 -3.21 -4.52
C ARG A 190 4.99 -3.07 -5.60
N TRP A 191 6.08 -3.84 -5.51
CA TRP A 191 7.10 -3.85 -6.57
C TRP A 191 6.53 -4.30 -7.91
N ARG A 192 5.52 -5.20 -7.90
CA ARG A 192 4.82 -5.60 -9.11
C ARG A 192 4.13 -4.41 -9.76
N ILE A 193 3.47 -3.55 -8.98
CA ILE A 193 2.85 -2.32 -9.48
C ILE A 193 3.89 -1.41 -10.15
N GLU A 194 5.06 -1.21 -9.54
CA GLU A 194 6.13 -0.39 -10.14
C GLU A 194 6.61 -0.96 -11.47
N ARG A 195 6.78 -2.28 -11.53
CA ARG A 195 7.14 -2.99 -12.77
C ARG A 195 6.04 -2.89 -13.83
N ASP A 196 4.78 -3.12 -13.46
CA ASP A 196 3.61 -3.01 -14.35
C ASP A 196 3.55 -1.60 -14.96
N TYR A 197 3.79 -0.55 -14.16
CA TYR A 197 3.89 0.83 -14.68
C TYR A 197 5.07 1.06 -15.61
N GLN A 198 6.22 0.42 -15.38
CA GLN A 198 7.37 0.54 -16.28
C GLN A 198 7.09 -0.15 -17.61
N GLU A 199 6.57 -1.38 -17.59
CA GLU A 199 6.18 -2.12 -18.80
C GLU A 199 5.12 -1.35 -19.58
N LEU A 200 4.10 -0.82 -18.90
CA LEU A 200 3.04 -0.03 -19.53
C LEU A 200 3.58 1.24 -20.19
N LYS A 201 4.58 1.90 -19.60
CA LYS A 201 5.19 3.12 -20.15
C LYS A 201 6.14 2.84 -21.30
N GLN A 202 7.06 1.90 -21.11
CA GLN A 202 8.19 1.67 -22.01
C GLN A 202 7.82 0.71 -23.14
N GLU A 203 7.20 -0.42 -22.82
CA GLU A 203 6.92 -1.49 -23.80
C GLU A 203 5.60 -1.26 -24.53
N ILE A 204 4.58 -0.78 -23.81
CA ILE A 204 3.22 -0.57 -24.37
C ILE A 204 3.00 0.86 -24.83
N GLY A 205 3.95 1.75 -24.55
CA GLY A 205 3.97 3.12 -25.06
C GLY A 205 2.96 4.06 -24.41
N LEU A 206 2.52 3.82 -23.17
CA LEU A 206 1.73 4.83 -22.44
C LEU A 206 2.49 6.17 -22.37
N GLY A 207 3.82 6.12 -22.30
CA GLY A 207 4.68 7.31 -22.28
C GLY A 207 4.88 7.99 -23.64
N HIS A 208 4.39 7.43 -24.74
CA HIS A 208 4.68 7.89 -26.11
C HIS A 208 3.57 8.78 -26.71
N TYR A 209 2.60 9.23 -25.92
CA TYR A 209 1.58 10.14 -26.41
C TYR A 209 2.13 11.56 -26.62
N GLU A 210 2.22 12.00 -27.86
CA GLU A 210 2.73 13.33 -28.24
C GLU A 210 1.62 14.35 -28.59
N GLY A 211 0.36 13.92 -28.57
CA GLY A 211 -0.78 14.79 -28.83
C GLY A 211 -1.10 15.73 -27.65
N ARG A 212 -2.06 16.64 -27.87
CA ARG A 212 -2.50 17.60 -26.84
C ARG A 212 -4.01 17.57 -26.56
N GLY A 213 -4.75 16.70 -27.24
CA GLY A 213 -6.21 16.64 -27.15
C GLY A 213 -6.66 15.63 -26.10
N TRP A 214 -7.58 16.04 -25.23
CA TRP A 214 -8.17 15.21 -24.18
C TRP A 214 -8.65 13.85 -24.70
N ARG A 215 -9.51 13.85 -25.73
CA ARG A 215 -10.03 12.62 -26.32
C ARG A 215 -8.93 11.74 -26.91
N GLY A 216 -7.91 12.34 -27.51
CA GLY A 216 -6.77 11.62 -28.08
C GLY A 216 -5.95 10.92 -26.98
N PHE A 217 -5.66 11.61 -25.88
CA PHE A 217 -4.98 11.04 -24.73
C PHE A 217 -5.77 9.86 -24.14
N HIS A 218 -7.08 10.05 -23.91
CA HIS A 218 -7.92 8.99 -23.34
C HIS A 218 -8.04 7.76 -24.24
N HIS A 219 -8.13 7.95 -25.57
CA HIS A 219 -8.13 6.84 -26.51
C HIS A 219 -6.79 6.07 -26.46
N HIS A 220 -5.66 6.78 -26.52
CA HIS A 220 -4.33 6.20 -26.42
C HIS A 220 -4.14 5.41 -25.12
N ALA A 221 -4.43 6.03 -23.99
CA ALA A 221 -4.27 5.41 -22.68
C ALA A 221 -5.16 4.17 -22.52
N THR A 222 -6.40 4.20 -23.01
CA THR A 222 -7.33 3.07 -22.96
C THR A 222 -6.81 1.89 -23.79
N LEU A 223 -6.31 2.15 -25.01
CA LEU A 223 -5.73 1.11 -25.86
C LEU A 223 -4.46 0.51 -25.24
N CYS A 224 -3.57 1.32 -24.66
CA CYS A 224 -2.40 0.82 -23.95
C CYS A 224 -2.78 -0.10 -22.78
N ILE A 225 -3.78 0.30 -21.96
CA ILE A 225 -4.24 -0.51 -20.82
C ILE A 225 -4.89 -1.83 -21.31
N ALA A 226 -5.68 -1.78 -22.38
CA ALA A 226 -6.30 -2.98 -22.96
C ALA A 226 -5.23 -3.95 -23.53
N ALA A 227 -4.25 -3.43 -24.27
CA ALA A 227 -3.14 -4.23 -24.79
C ALA A 227 -2.32 -4.85 -23.67
N TYR A 228 -2.05 -4.11 -22.61
CA TYR A 228 -1.38 -4.63 -21.42
C TYR A 228 -2.18 -5.75 -20.74
N GLY A 229 -3.49 -5.56 -20.56
CA GLY A 229 -4.38 -6.59 -20.01
C GLY A 229 -4.34 -7.88 -20.84
N PHE A 230 -4.33 -7.77 -22.17
CA PHE A 230 -4.16 -8.90 -23.07
C PHE A 230 -2.81 -9.61 -22.85
N LEU A 231 -1.70 -8.87 -22.79
CA LEU A 231 -0.37 -9.47 -22.58
C LEU A 231 -0.23 -10.18 -21.24
N ILE A 232 -0.77 -9.60 -20.17
CA ILE A 232 -0.77 -10.26 -18.85
C ILE A 232 -1.61 -11.53 -18.88
N SER A 233 -2.78 -11.50 -19.53
CA SER A 233 -3.62 -12.69 -19.72
C SER A 233 -2.85 -13.79 -20.48
N GLU A 234 -2.14 -13.46 -21.56
CA GLU A 234 -1.33 -14.44 -22.30
C GLU A 234 -0.18 -14.99 -21.45
N GLN A 235 0.50 -14.14 -20.68
CA GLN A 235 1.57 -14.58 -19.77
C GLN A 235 1.07 -15.52 -18.68
N GLU A 236 -0.16 -15.35 -18.18
CA GLU A 236 -0.77 -16.24 -17.19
C GLU A 236 -1.04 -17.64 -17.76
N THR A 237 -1.24 -17.78 -19.07
CA THR A 237 -1.42 -19.09 -19.73
C THR A 237 -0.12 -19.86 -19.93
N ILE A 238 1.03 -19.21 -19.80
CA ILE A 238 2.36 -19.82 -19.97
C ILE A 238 2.87 -20.25 -18.58
N PRO A 239 2.94 -21.56 -18.26
CA PRO A 239 3.34 -22.00 -16.93
C PRO A 239 4.80 -21.58 -16.65
N PRO A 240 5.11 -20.90 -15.54
CA PRO A 240 6.47 -20.46 -15.23
C PRO A 240 7.45 -21.63 -14.93
N SER A 241 6.99 -22.88 -14.98
CA SER A 241 7.77 -24.08 -14.67
C SER A 241 7.39 -25.32 -15.49
N ALA A 242 6.79 -25.15 -16.68
CA ALA A 242 6.73 -26.28 -17.60
C ALA A 242 8.16 -26.61 -18.08
N ALA A 243 8.66 -27.79 -17.74
CA ALA A 243 9.90 -28.30 -18.29
C ALA A 243 9.80 -28.20 -19.83
N ARG A 244 10.76 -27.51 -20.46
CA ARG A 244 10.92 -27.54 -21.92
C ARG A 244 11.19 -28.99 -22.33
N ARG A 245 10.13 -29.75 -22.59
CA ARG A 245 10.18 -30.88 -23.51
C ARG A 245 9.69 -30.33 -24.83
N ALA A 246 10.63 -29.95 -25.69
CA ALA A 246 10.32 -29.83 -27.10
C ALA A 246 9.79 -31.21 -27.54
N PRO A 247 8.58 -31.32 -28.10
CA PRO A 247 8.22 -32.54 -28.80
C PRO A 247 9.22 -32.73 -29.95
N PRO A 248 9.69 -33.96 -30.22
CA PRO A 248 10.56 -34.21 -31.36
C PRO A 248 9.85 -33.70 -32.61
N ARG A 249 10.56 -32.87 -33.36
CA ARG A 249 10.08 -32.26 -34.60
C ARG A 249 9.66 -33.40 -35.52
N ALA A 250 8.37 -33.58 -35.74
CA ALA A 250 7.89 -34.49 -36.77
C ALA A 250 8.44 -33.98 -38.11
N GLN A 251 9.31 -34.76 -38.73
CA GLN A 251 9.68 -34.54 -40.13
C GLN A 251 8.40 -34.59 -40.94
N LEU A 252 8.06 -33.47 -41.60
CA LEU A 252 7.06 -33.45 -42.64
C LEU A 252 7.56 -34.38 -43.74
N ALA A 253 6.94 -35.56 -43.85
CA ALA A 253 7.00 -36.35 -45.06
C ALA A 253 6.18 -35.60 -46.12
N LEU A 254 6.88 -34.98 -47.07
CA LEU A 254 6.26 -34.54 -48.32
C LEU A 254 6.26 -35.75 -49.28
N PRO A 255 5.15 -36.01 -49.99
CA PRO A 255 5.17 -36.87 -51.17
C PRO A 255 5.94 -36.23 -52.32
#